data_AF-A0A1M3DVU6-F1
#
_entry.id   AF-A0A1M3DVU6-F1
#
_cell.length_a   1.000
_cell.length_b   1.000
_cell.length_c   1.000
_cell.angle_alpha   90.00
_cell.angle_beta   90.00
_cell.angle_gamma   90.00
#
_symmetry.space_group_name_H-M   'P 1'
#
loop_
_entity.id
_entity.type
_entity.pdbx_description
1 polymer ?
#
loop_
_entity_poly.entity_id
_entity_poly.type
_entity_poly.pdbx_seq_one_letter_code
_entity_poly.pdbx_strand_id
1 'polypeptide(L)' 'MELPLVIDKMAKLHKSKSEESLSPLNVFFGVCLLFFVVSSFWMFNVKSKAFKRGLIYTGAGLILAILLLLIG' A
#
# COMPACT_ATOMS: atom_id res chain seq x y z
N MET A 1 10.47 9.28 24.85
CA MET A 1 10.75 10.43 23.96
C MET A 1 9.43 10.91 23.44
N GLU A 2 9.05 12.13 23.77
CA GLU A 2 7.80 12.73 23.30
C GLU A 2 8.07 13.33 21.92
N LEU A 3 7.31 12.90 20.91
CA LEU A 3 7.45 13.45 19.57
C LEU A 3 6.80 14.83 19.52
N PRO A 4 7.36 15.79 18.75
CA PRO A 4 6.73 17.09 18.55
C PRO A 4 5.32 16.92 17.97
N LEU A 5 4.40 17.80 18.37
CA LEU A 5 2.94 17.68 18.16
C LEU A 5 2.51 17.24 16.75
N VAL A 6 3.13 17.79 15.70
CA VAL A 6 2.80 17.46 14.30
C VAL A 6 3.18 16.02 13.99
N ILE A 7 4.38 15.60 14.37
CA ILE A 7 4.88 14.25 14.10
C ILE A 7 4.11 13.23 14.96
N ASP A 8 3.74 13.58 16.19
CA ASP A 8 2.88 12.73 17.03
C ASP A 8 1.51 12.48 16.40
N LYS A 9 0.89 13.52 15.83
CA LYS A 9 -0.39 13.37 15.11
C LYS A 9 -0.26 12.55 13.82
N MET A 10 0.81 12.75 13.03
CA MET A 10 1.06 11.93 11.84
C MET A 10 1.33 10.46 12.20
N ALA A 11 2.06 10.21 13.30
CA ALA A 11 2.32 8.86 13.79
C ALA A 11 1.05 8.16 14.28
N LYS A 12 0.15 8.88 14.98
CA LYS A 12 -1.15 8.36 15.39
C LYS A 12 -2.07 8.04 14.20
N LEU A 13 -2.12 8.91 13.19
CA LEU A 13 -2.85 8.64 11.94
C LEU A 13 -2.32 7.38 11.23
N HIS A 14 -1.01 7.27 11.05
CA HIS A 14 -0.39 6.11 10.37
C HIS A 14 -0.54 4.79 11.16
N LYS A 15 -0.63 4.86 12.49
CA LYS A 15 -0.78 3.70 13.39
C LYS A 15 -2.22 3.53 13.91
N SER A 16 -3.20 4.22 13.32
CA SER A 16 -4.55 4.22 13.88
C SER A 16 -5.13 2.80 13.85
N LYS A 17 -5.59 2.32 15.01
CA LYS A 17 -6.12 0.96 15.17
C LYS A 17 -7.58 0.90 14.72
N SER A 18 -8.10 -0.29 14.43
CA SER A 18 -9.46 -0.48 13.91
C SER A 18 -10.58 0.10 14.77
N GLU A 19 -10.31 0.33 16.07
CA GLU A 19 -11.26 0.89 17.05
C GLU A 19 -11.26 2.43 17.10
N GLU A 20 -10.31 3.11 16.44
CA GLU A 20 -10.28 4.57 16.38
C GLU A 20 -11.17 5.10 15.25
N SER A 21 -11.84 6.22 15.50
CA SER A 21 -12.71 6.90 14.53
C SER A 21 -12.03 7.29 13.21
N LEU A 22 -10.69 7.31 13.17
CA LEU A 22 -9.88 7.63 11.99
C LEU A 22 -9.54 6.41 11.13
N SER A 23 -9.83 5.19 11.60
CA SER A 23 -9.62 3.92 10.89
C SER A 23 -10.16 3.89 9.44
N PRO A 24 -11.36 4.44 9.13
CA PRO A 24 -11.87 4.47 7.76
C PRO A 24 -10.96 5.22 6.77
N LEU A 25 -10.21 6.24 7.24
CA LEU A 25 -9.30 7.01 6.41
C LEU A 25 -8.08 6.16 5.98
N ASN A 26 -7.62 5.26 6.85
CA ASN A 26 -6.53 4.33 6.52
C ASN A 26 -6.98 3.28 5.51
N VAL A 27 -8.21 2.76 5.64
CA VAL A 27 -8.79 1.84 4.65
C VAL A 27 -8.97 2.55 3.31
N PHE A 28 -9.53 3.76 3.31
CA PHE A 28 -9.68 4.57 2.10
C PHE A 28 -8.33 4.82 1.41
N PHE A 29 -7.32 5.23 2.18
CA PHE A 29 -5.97 5.44 1.68
C PHE A 29 -5.38 4.17 1.06
N GLY A 30 -5.51 3.01 1.72
CA GLY A 30 -5.09 1.71 1.19
C GLY A 30 -5.80 1.30 -0.10
N VAL A 31 -7.11 1.54 -0.19
CA VAL A 31 -7.91 1.28 -1.41
C VAL A 31 -7.47 2.20 -2.55
N CYS A 32 -7.24 3.49 -2.29
CA CYS A 32 -6.73 4.42 -3.29
C CYS A 32 -5.34 4.00 -3.81
N LEU A 33 -4.44 3.58 -2.94
CA LEU A 33 -3.13 3.06 -3.32
C LEU A 33 -3.25 1.84 -4.23
N LEU A 34 -4.11 0.88 -3.88
CA LEU A 34 -4.35 -0.31 -4.69
C LEU A 34 -4.93 0.06 -6.06
N PHE A 35 -5.90 0.97 -6.09
CA PHE A 35 -6.46 1.51 -7.33
C PHE A 35 -5.39 2.16 -8.21
N PHE A 36 -4.54 3.04 -7.65
CA PHE A 36 -3.50 3.70 -8.43
C PHE A 36 -2.49 2.72 -9.01
N VAL A 37 -2.07 1.71 -8.23
CA VAL A 37 -1.17 0.65 -8.72
C VAL A 37 -1.80 -0.10 -9.88
N VAL A 38 -3.05 -0.57 -9.74
CA VAL A 38 -3.75 -1.26 -10.84
C VAL A 38 -3.94 -0.35 -12.05
N SER A 39 -4.30 0.92 -11.85
CA SER A 39 -4.49 1.87 -12.96
C SER A 39 -3.18 2.17 -13.71
N SER A 40 -2.03 2.13 -13.02
CA SER A 40 -0.73 2.40 -13.64
C SER A 40 -0.38 1.39 -14.74
N PHE A 41 -0.90 0.16 -14.65
CA PHE A 41 -0.76 -0.84 -15.71
C PHE A 41 -1.48 -0.46 -17.00
N TRP A 42 -2.53 0.36 -16.93
CA TRP A 42 -3.25 0.87 -18.10
C TRP A 42 -2.41 1.87 -18.92
N MET A 43 -1.37 2.46 -18.32
CA MET A 43 -0.44 3.36 -19.01
C MET A 43 0.49 2.62 -19.97
N PHE A 44 0.68 1.32 -19.80
CA PHE A 44 1.61 0.52 -20.60
C PHE A 44 0.87 -0.28 -21.67
N ASN A 45 1.43 -0.31 -22.88
CA ASN A 45 0.96 -1.23 -23.91
C ASN A 45 1.14 -2.68 -23.43
N VAL A 46 0.05 -3.45 -23.40
CA VAL A 46 -0.02 -4.85 -22.93
C VAL A 46 0.98 -5.77 -23.67
N LYS A 47 1.34 -5.42 -24.92
CA LYS A 47 2.33 -6.18 -25.72
C LYS A 47 3.78 -5.78 -25.44
N SER A 48 4.01 -4.72 -24.67
CA SER A 48 5.36 -4.24 -24.36
C SER A 48 6.11 -5.19 -23.42
N LYS A 49 7.43 -5.26 -23.59
CA LYS A 49 8.31 -6.00 -22.67
C LYS A 49 8.25 -5.42 -21.24
N ALA A 50 8.01 -4.11 -21.11
CA ALA A 50 7.87 -3.43 -19.83
C ALA A 50 6.65 -3.92 -19.05
N PHE A 51 5.48 -4.02 -19.69
CA PHE A 51 4.26 -4.54 -19.06
C PHE A 51 4.43 -5.96 -18.52
N LYS A 52 5.02 -6.86 -19.32
CA LYS A 52 5.28 -8.26 -18.90
C LYS A 52 6.21 -8.35 -17.70
N ARG A 53 7.28 -7.54 -17.68
CA ARG A 53 8.21 -7.47 -16.54
C ARG A 53 7.52 -6.88 -15.31
N GLY A 54 6.73 -5.82 -15.47
CA GLY A 54 5.94 -5.21 -14.40
C GLY A 54 5.03 -6.23 -13.72
N LEU A 55 4.33 -7.05 -14.50
CA LEU A 55 3.45 -8.09 -13.97
C LEU A 55 4.21 -9.13 -13.13
N ILE A 56 5.42 -9.53 -13.58
CA ILE A 56 6.29 -10.48 -12.85
C ILE A 56 6.75 -9.86 -11.52
N TYR A 57 7.19 -8.61 -11.52
CA TYR A 57 7.63 -7.93 -10.30
C TYR A 57 6.49 -7.75 -9.30
N THR A 58 5.28 -7.41 -9.76
CA THR A 58 4.10 -7.32 -8.90
C THR A 58 3.71 -8.67 -8.33
N GLY A 59 3.74 -9.74 -9.13
CA GLY A 59 3.49 -11.09 -8.64
C GLY A 59 4.51 -11.53 -7.59
N ALA A 60 5.80 -11.30 -7.83
CA ALA A 60 6.87 -11.60 -6.87
C ALA A 60 6.72 -10.80 -5.57
N GLY A 61 6.40 -9.50 -5.67
CA GLY A 61 6.14 -8.64 -4.52
C GLY A 61 4.91 -9.08 -3.71
N LEU A 62 3.84 -9.51 -4.39
CA LEU A 62 2.65 -10.04 -3.73
C LEU A 62 2.94 -11.34 -2.97
N ILE A 63 3.66 -12.28 -3.59
CA ILE A 63 4.09 -13.52 -2.94
C ILE A 63 4.94 -13.21 -1.71
N LEU A 64 5.91 -12.30 -1.84
CA LEU A 64 6.76 -11.87 -0.72
C LEU A 64 5.93 -11.24 0.40
N ALA A 65 4.97 -10.37 0.08
CA ALA A 65 4.10 -9.73 1.06
C ALA A 65 3.23 -10.75 1.81
N ILE A 66 2.67 -11.75 1.11
CA ILE A 66 1.91 -12.84 1.73
C ILE A 66 2.82 -13.66 2.65
N LEU A 67 4.04 -13.97 2.20
CA LEU A 67 5.00 -14.71 3.01
C LEU A 67 5.33 -13.97 4.31
N LEU A 68 5.62 -12.67 4.22
CA LEU A 68 5.83 -11.79 5.38
C LEU A 68 4.62 -11.73 6.30
N LEU A 69 3.39 -11.71 5.75
CA LEU A 69 2.15 -11.70 6.54
C LEU A 69 1.91 -13.01 7.30
N LEU A 70 2.34 -14.15 6.77
CA LEU A 70 2.11 -15.47 7.37
C LEU A 70 3.20 -15.87 8.38
N ILE A 71 4.43 -15.36 8.19
CA ILE A 71 5.58 -15.63 9.07
C ILE A 71 5.81 -14.54 10.12
N GLY A 72 5.37 -13.31 9.84
CA GLY A 72 5.50 -12.15 10.73
C GLY A 72 4.41 -12.01 11.78
#